data_AF-A0A9E5P7L1-F1
#
_entry.id   AF-A0A9E5P7L1-F1
#
_cell.length_a   1.000
_cell.length_b   1.000
_cell.length_c   1.000
_cell.angle_alpha   90.00
_cell.angle_beta   90.00
_cell.angle_gamma   90.00
#
_symmetry.space_group_name_H-M   'P 1'
#
loop_
_entity.id
_entity.type
_entity.pdbx_description
1 polymer ?
#
loop_
_entity_poly.entity_id
_entity_poly.type
_entity_poly.pdbx_seq_one_letter_code
_entity_poly.pdbx_strand_id
1 'polypeptide(L)'
;MTSPNMAHGAPSPGARPAPERQQSRLLPAVFARLKPAPRLRVLEVGLALPETVAFFSQWPCRLRFADLYSEALVRDQQNDLSQKKMQREFTELLGFPVGSMLDLVLFWDFLNYLNRPALRAFSAALQPYVHPGTRAHGFSVLNVQTPLRNQKYSIEQPDTVLVRPAGRKQLHYYPHSHEELNESMSCFDIERGWLLPDGRLEILLAATV
;
A
#
# COMPACT_ATOMS: atom_id res chain seq x y z
N MET A 1 11.79 58.97 10.19
CA MET A 1 12.38 57.64 10.48
C MET A 1 11.23 56.69 10.77
N THR A 2 10.80 55.95 9.76
CA THR A 2 9.67 55.00 9.82
C THR A 2 10.24 53.59 9.75
N SER A 3 10.22 52.87 10.88
CA SER A 3 10.53 51.44 10.92
C SER A 3 9.33 50.63 10.43
N PRO A 4 9.49 49.66 9.50
CA PRO A 4 8.41 48.75 9.15
C PRO A 4 8.34 47.59 10.14
N ASN A 5 7.13 47.33 10.61
CA ASN A 5 6.75 46.23 11.49
C ASN A 5 6.80 44.91 10.69
N MET A 6 7.74 44.01 11.01
CA MET A 6 7.76 42.65 10.49
C MET A 6 6.72 41.81 11.22
N ALA A 7 5.53 41.67 10.64
CA ALA A 7 4.57 40.67 11.06
C ALA A 7 5.01 39.29 10.56
N HIS A 8 5.69 38.52 11.40
CA HIS A 8 5.72 37.07 11.26
C HIS A 8 4.31 36.53 11.51
N GLY A 9 3.60 36.19 10.42
CA GLY A 9 2.33 35.50 10.49
C GLY A 9 2.51 34.16 11.20
N ALA A 10 1.91 34.02 12.39
CA ALA A 10 1.80 32.74 13.06
C ALA A 10 1.00 31.77 12.17
N PRO A 11 1.42 30.49 12.04
CA PRO A 11 0.68 29.51 11.26
C PRO A 11 -0.72 29.31 11.86
N SER A 12 -1.74 29.30 10.99
CA SER A 12 -3.13 29.11 11.39
C SER A 12 -3.33 27.76 12.11
N PRO A 13 -3.96 27.74 13.29
CA PRO A 13 -4.25 26.50 14.01
C PRO A 13 -5.36 25.75 13.26
N GLY A 14 -4.97 24.81 12.40
CA GLY A 14 -5.90 24.00 11.59
C GLY A 14 -5.36 23.57 10.23
N ALA A 15 -4.23 24.11 9.77
CA ALA A 15 -3.60 23.63 8.55
C ALA A 15 -3.05 22.21 8.77
N ARG A 16 -3.60 21.22 8.04
CA ARG A 16 -2.97 19.89 7.97
C ARG A 16 -1.54 20.08 7.45
N PRO A 17 -0.53 19.42 8.04
CA PRO A 17 0.81 19.51 7.53
C PRO A 17 0.82 19.10 6.05
N ALA A 18 1.56 19.87 5.24
CA ALA A 18 1.75 19.54 3.83
C ALA A 18 2.32 18.12 3.70
N PRO A 19 1.94 17.35 2.66
CA PRO A 19 2.55 16.05 2.42
C PRO A 19 4.05 16.18 2.19
N GLU A 20 4.81 15.20 2.69
CA GLU A 20 6.20 15.02 2.34
C GLU A 20 6.27 14.32 0.97
N ARG A 21 7.11 14.82 0.06
CA ARG A 21 7.36 14.17 -1.24
C ARG A 21 8.48 13.15 -1.06
N GLN A 22 8.19 11.88 -1.33
CA GLN A 22 9.14 10.79 -1.31
C GLN A 22 9.35 10.27 -2.73
N GLN A 23 10.62 10.21 -3.16
CA GLN A 23 10.96 9.57 -4.42
C GLN A 23 10.72 8.06 -4.33
N SER A 24 9.99 7.51 -5.30
CA SER A 24 9.89 6.08 -5.54
C SER A 24 10.92 5.65 -6.58
N ARG A 25 11.61 4.54 -6.29
CA ARG A 25 12.60 3.92 -7.18
C ARG A 25 11.99 2.81 -8.03
N LEU A 26 10.92 2.16 -7.55
CA LEU A 26 10.36 0.96 -8.20
C LEU A 26 8.98 1.18 -8.81
N LEU A 27 8.19 2.13 -8.32
CA LEU A 27 6.87 2.42 -8.86
C LEU A 27 6.89 2.83 -10.36
N PRO A 28 7.90 3.56 -10.89
CA PRO A 28 7.99 3.82 -12.34
C PRO A 28 8.05 2.53 -13.16
N ALA A 29 8.75 1.51 -12.66
CA ALA A 29 8.89 0.23 -13.34
C ALA A 29 7.58 -0.57 -13.35
N VAL A 30 6.69 -0.36 -12.37
CA VAL A 30 5.33 -0.90 -12.40
C VAL A 30 4.58 -0.30 -13.59
N PHE A 31 4.51 1.03 -13.66
CA PHE A 31 3.73 1.72 -14.69
C PHE A 31 4.26 1.50 -16.10
N ALA A 32 5.58 1.41 -16.28
CA ALA A 32 6.18 1.09 -17.57
C ALA A 32 5.82 -0.32 -18.10
N ARG A 33 5.39 -1.22 -17.21
CA ARG A 33 5.03 -2.61 -17.54
C ARG A 33 3.53 -2.84 -17.65
N LEU A 34 2.71 -1.90 -17.19
CA LEU A 34 1.27 -1.98 -17.39
C LEU A 34 1.00 -1.94 -18.89
N LYS A 35 0.43 -3.02 -19.41
CA LYS A 35 0.05 -3.08 -20.82
C LYS A 35 -1.07 -2.06 -21.08
N PRO A 36 -1.18 -1.54 -22.32
CA PRO A 36 -2.36 -0.83 -22.76
C PRO A 36 -3.56 -1.80 -22.75
N ALA A 37 -4.21 -1.95 -21.61
CA ALA A 37 -5.49 -2.64 -21.48
C ALA A 37 -6.61 -1.64 -21.79
N PRO A 38 -7.78 -2.09 -22.31
CA PRO A 38 -8.91 -1.20 -22.54
C PRO A 38 -9.40 -0.54 -21.24
N ARG A 39 -9.09 -1.14 -20.08
CA ARG A 39 -9.30 -0.55 -18.76
C ARG A 39 -8.41 -1.22 -17.70
N LEU A 40 -7.52 -0.45 -17.08
CA LEU A 40 -6.69 -0.92 -15.96
C LEU A 40 -7.55 -1.20 -14.73
N ARG A 41 -7.26 -2.27 -13.99
CA ARG A 41 -7.97 -2.64 -12.76
C ARG A 41 -6.99 -2.58 -11.59
N VAL A 42 -7.19 -1.59 -10.73
CA VAL A 42 -6.25 -1.27 -9.65
C VAL A 42 -6.93 -1.49 -8.30
N LEU A 43 -6.29 -2.27 -7.44
CA LEU A 43 -6.62 -2.37 -6.02
C LEU A 43 -5.71 -1.42 -5.24
N GLU A 44 -6.32 -0.51 -4.51
CA GLU A 44 -5.72 0.35 -3.50
C GLU A 44 -6.17 -0.13 -2.12
N VAL A 45 -5.25 -0.65 -1.32
CA VAL A 45 -5.61 -1.22 0.00
C VAL A 45 -5.90 -0.14 1.05
N GLY A 46 -5.48 1.11 0.80
CA GLY A 46 -5.70 2.24 1.68
C GLY A 46 -6.96 3.06 1.36
N LEU A 47 -6.98 4.25 1.94
CA LEU A 47 -8.04 5.25 1.76
C LEU A 47 -8.01 5.88 0.36
N ALA A 48 -9.17 6.36 -0.08
CA ALA A 48 -9.28 7.19 -1.27
C ALA A 48 -8.68 8.58 -1.03
N LEU A 49 -7.41 8.74 -1.43
CA LEU A 49 -6.71 10.03 -1.40
C LEU A 49 -6.83 10.75 -2.75
N PRO A 50 -7.06 12.08 -2.74
CA PRO A 50 -7.35 12.84 -3.95
C PRO A 50 -6.22 12.79 -4.97
N GLU A 51 -4.97 12.69 -4.53
CA GLU A 51 -3.82 12.65 -5.46
C GLU A 51 -3.75 11.33 -6.21
N THR A 52 -4.00 10.20 -5.55
CA THR A 52 -4.08 8.90 -6.22
C THR A 52 -5.25 8.87 -7.22
N VAL A 53 -6.40 9.47 -6.87
CA VAL A 53 -7.54 9.60 -7.80
C VAL A 53 -7.17 10.47 -9.00
N ALA A 54 -6.56 11.64 -8.76
CA ALA A 54 -6.13 12.56 -9.81
C ALA A 54 -5.08 11.93 -10.73
N PHE A 55 -4.12 11.19 -10.16
CA PHE A 55 -3.15 10.40 -10.91
C PHE A 55 -3.87 9.40 -11.82
N PHE A 56 -4.69 8.52 -11.24
CA PHE A 56 -5.35 7.46 -12.02
C PHE A 56 -6.41 7.95 -13.01
N SER A 57 -6.96 9.16 -12.84
CA SER A 57 -7.91 9.77 -13.78
C SER A 57 -7.34 9.99 -15.19
N GLN A 58 -6.02 9.94 -15.33
CA GLN A 58 -5.30 10.06 -16.61
C GLN A 58 -5.39 8.79 -17.46
N TRP A 59 -5.81 7.66 -16.88
CA TRP A 59 -5.96 6.38 -17.58
C TRP A 59 -7.42 5.90 -17.58
N PRO A 60 -7.83 5.13 -18.60
CA PRO A 60 -9.03 4.31 -18.50
C PRO A 60 -8.78 3.26 -17.41
N CYS A 61 -9.29 3.48 -16.21
CA CYS A 61 -9.10 2.55 -15.10
C CYS A 61 -10.35 2.37 -14.24
N ARG A 62 -10.38 1.28 -13.49
CA ARG A 62 -11.27 1.05 -12.36
C ARG A 62 -10.40 0.93 -11.13
N LEU A 63 -10.43 1.97 -10.31
CA LEU A 63 -9.72 2.04 -9.04
C LEU A 63 -10.66 1.59 -7.92
N ARG A 64 -10.29 0.56 -7.17
CA ARG A 64 -11.02 0.08 -6.00
C ARG A 64 -10.20 0.34 -4.74
N PHE A 65 -10.80 1.12 -3.84
CA PHE A 65 -10.29 1.36 -2.50
C PHE A 65 -10.92 0.35 -1.54
N ALA A 66 -10.09 -0.28 -0.71
CA ALA A 66 -10.54 -1.26 0.28
C ALA A 66 -10.42 -0.79 1.74
N ASP A 67 -9.63 0.26 2.02
CA ASP A 67 -9.35 0.79 3.37
C ASP A 67 -9.12 -0.30 4.45
N LEU A 68 -8.30 -1.29 4.11
CA LEU A 68 -8.07 -2.48 4.92
C LEU A 68 -7.42 -2.18 6.28
N TYR A 69 -6.79 -1.00 6.43
CA TYR A 69 -6.20 -0.55 7.69
C TYR A 69 -7.24 -0.29 8.79
N SER A 70 -8.50 -0.04 8.41
CA SER A 70 -9.59 0.27 9.34
C SER A 70 -10.25 -0.98 9.93
N GLU A 71 -10.02 -2.14 9.31
CA GLU A 71 -10.72 -3.39 9.59
C GLU A 71 -10.31 -4.05 10.90
N ALA A 72 -11.27 -4.56 11.66
CA ALA A 72 -11.03 -5.22 12.94
C ALA A 72 -10.09 -6.43 12.79
N LEU A 73 -10.25 -7.17 11.68
CA LEU A 73 -9.36 -8.23 11.25
C LEU A 73 -7.89 -7.80 11.30
N VAL A 74 -7.55 -6.58 10.87
CA VAL A 74 -6.17 -6.08 10.84
C VAL A 74 -5.76 -5.45 12.17
N ARG A 75 -6.70 -4.84 12.90
CA ARG A 75 -6.41 -4.05 14.10
C ARG A 75 -6.21 -4.89 15.35
N ASP A 76 -7.08 -5.86 15.61
CA ASP A 76 -7.11 -6.58 16.89
C ASP A 76 -7.46 -8.07 16.81
N GLN A 77 -8.04 -8.58 15.71
CA GLN A 77 -8.56 -9.96 15.67
C GLN A 77 -7.61 -11.01 15.06
N GLN A 78 -6.42 -10.63 14.56
CA GLN A 78 -5.52 -11.55 13.83
C GLN A 78 -5.07 -12.78 14.64
N ASN A 79 -5.00 -12.66 15.98
CA ASN A 79 -4.60 -13.76 16.85
C ASN A 79 -5.77 -14.63 17.30
N ASP A 80 -7.01 -14.14 17.13
CA ASP A 80 -8.23 -14.81 17.58
C ASP A 80 -8.90 -15.63 16.45
N LEU A 81 -8.55 -15.31 15.20
CA LEU A 81 -9.12 -15.91 14.00
C LEU A 81 -8.20 -16.98 13.42
N SER A 82 -8.79 -18.09 12.98
CA SER A 82 -8.06 -19.07 12.17
C SER A 82 -7.79 -18.51 10.77
N GLN A 83 -6.71 -18.97 10.12
CA GLN A 83 -6.36 -18.57 8.75
C GLN A 83 -7.54 -18.70 7.77
N LYS A 84 -8.36 -19.76 7.89
CA LYS A 84 -9.54 -19.98 7.03
C LYS A 84 -10.65 -18.95 7.27
N LYS A 85 -10.83 -18.47 8.51
CA LYS A 85 -11.78 -17.37 8.81
C LYS A 85 -11.26 -16.06 8.23
N MET A 86 -9.99 -15.74 8.48
CA MET A 86 -9.35 -14.54 7.92
C MET A 86 -9.42 -14.50 6.39
N GLN A 87 -9.21 -15.64 5.71
CA GLN A 87 -9.31 -15.71 4.25
C GLN A 87 -10.72 -15.33 3.76
N ARG A 88 -11.76 -15.83 4.43
CA ARG A 88 -13.15 -15.48 4.07
C ARG A 88 -13.42 -14.00 4.29
N GLU A 89 -13.02 -13.45 5.42
CA GLU A 89 -13.20 -12.02 5.71
C GLU A 89 -12.45 -11.15 4.71
N PHE A 90 -11.20 -11.47 4.37
CA PHE A 90 -10.49 -10.78 3.29
C PHE A 90 -11.21 -10.91 1.95
N THR A 91 -11.79 -12.06 1.64
CA THR A 91 -12.52 -12.27 0.37
C THR A 91 -13.76 -11.36 0.31
N GLU A 92 -14.49 -11.25 1.42
CA GLU A 92 -15.66 -10.37 1.55
C GLU A 92 -15.26 -8.89 1.46
N LEU A 93 -14.19 -8.48 2.15
CA LEU A 93 -13.65 -7.11 2.10
C LEU A 93 -13.18 -6.73 0.69
N LEU A 94 -12.46 -7.63 0.01
CA LEU A 94 -12.03 -7.43 -1.38
C LEU A 94 -13.25 -7.31 -2.31
N GLY A 95 -14.29 -8.12 -2.10
CA GLY A 95 -15.62 -7.93 -2.69
C GLY A 95 -15.64 -7.85 -4.21
N PHE A 96 -14.68 -8.49 -4.89
CA PHE A 96 -14.60 -8.46 -6.34
C PHE A 96 -15.59 -9.45 -6.97
N PRO A 97 -16.30 -9.06 -8.05
CA PRO A 97 -17.12 -9.98 -8.82
C PRO A 97 -16.31 -11.17 -9.35
N VAL A 98 -16.95 -12.33 -9.51
CA VAL A 98 -16.31 -13.50 -10.14
C VAL A 98 -15.79 -13.16 -11.54
N GLY A 99 -14.62 -13.68 -11.89
CA GLY A 99 -13.93 -13.38 -13.15
C GLY A 99 -13.22 -12.02 -13.17
N SER A 100 -13.15 -11.34 -12.03
CA SER A 100 -12.34 -10.14 -11.90
C SER A 100 -10.85 -10.44 -11.98
N MET A 101 -10.09 -9.61 -12.69
CA MET A 101 -8.63 -9.71 -12.77
C MET A 101 -8.02 -8.35 -12.45
N LEU A 102 -6.97 -8.31 -11.66
CA LEU A 102 -6.26 -7.10 -11.24
C LEU A 102 -5.01 -6.92 -12.10
N ASP A 103 -4.76 -5.70 -12.56
CA ASP A 103 -3.51 -5.36 -13.24
C ASP A 103 -2.46 -4.85 -12.25
N LEU A 104 -2.92 -4.14 -11.21
CA LEU A 104 -2.07 -3.53 -10.20
C LEU A 104 -2.68 -3.64 -8.80
N VAL A 105 -1.86 -3.99 -7.83
CA VAL A 105 -2.17 -3.89 -6.41
C VAL A 105 -1.19 -2.95 -5.71
N LEU A 106 -1.70 -1.90 -5.08
CA LEU A 106 -0.92 -0.97 -4.26
C LEU A 106 -1.07 -1.39 -2.80
N PHE A 107 -0.07 -2.09 -2.28
CA PHE A 107 -0.05 -2.51 -0.87
C PHE A 107 0.43 -1.40 0.05
N TRP A 108 1.27 -0.48 -0.42
CA TRP A 108 2.00 0.45 0.45
C TRP A 108 2.70 -0.31 1.59
N ASP A 109 2.58 0.12 2.84
CA ASP A 109 3.12 -0.59 3.99
C ASP A 109 2.15 -1.62 4.61
N PHE A 110 1.04 -1.94 3.95
CA PHE A 110 -0.02 -2.81 4.48
C PHE A 110 0.48 -4.18 4.94
N LEU A 111 1.38 -4.80 4.18
CA LEU A 111 1.88 -6.15 4.46
C LEU A 111 2.56 -6.23 5.83
N ASN A 112 3.18 -5.14 6.31
CA ASN A 112 3.80 -5.10 7.63
C ASN A 112 2.77 -5.14 8.77
N TYR A 113 1.48 -4.95 8.51
CA TYR A 113 0.45 -5.01 9.54
C TYR A 113 -0.19 -6.39 9.65
N LEU A 114 0.23 -7.37 8.84
CA LEU A 114 -0.34 -8.71 8.84
C LEU A 114 0.63 -9.71 9.47
N ASN A 115 0.20 -10.48 10.47
CA ASN A 115 1.00 -11.62 10.93
C ASN A 115 1.08 -12.69 9.83
N ARG A 116 1.99 -13.65 9.97
CA ARG A 116 2.20 -14.71 8.96
C ARG A 116 0.90 -15.46 8.57
N PRO A 117 0.05 -15.91 9.50
CA PRO A 117 -1.27 -16.46 9.14
C PRO A 117 -2.17 -15.50 8.35
N ALA A 118 -2.19 -14.22 8.70
CA ALA A 118 -2.97 -13.20 8.00
C ALA A 118 -2.42 -12.90 6.60
N LEU A 119 -1.09 -12.86 6.40
CA LEU A 119 -0.47 -12.77 5.08
C LEU A 119 -0.91 -13.92 4.17
N ARG A 120 -0.86 -15.16 4.68
CA ARG A 120 -1.29 -16.36 3.93
C ARG A 120 -2.78 -16.31 3.59
N ALA A 121 -3.61 -15.88 4.55
CA ALA A 121 -5.04 -15.71 4.34
C ALA A 121 -5.35 -14.64 3.28
N PHE A 122 -4.66 -13.50 3.34
CA PHE A 122 -4.80 -12.41 2.40
C PHE A 122 -4.34 -12.81 0.99
N SER A 123 -3.17 -13.46 0.88
CA SER A 123 -2.67 -14.04 -0.37
C SER A 123 -3.69 -14.98 -1.01
N ALA A 124 -4.25 -15.91 -0.23
CA ALA A 124 -5.23 -16.87 -0.72
C ALA A 124 -6.58 -16.21 -1.10
N ALA A 125 -6.96 -15.12 -0.45
CA ALA A 125 -8.15 -14.34 -0.82
C ALA A 125 -7.93 -13.52 -2.10
N LEU A 126 -6.70 -13.06 -2.34
CA LEU A 126 -6.33 -12.26 -3.49
C LEU A 126 -6.05 -13.10 -4.75
N GLN A 127 -5.49 -14.29 -4.58
CA GLN A 127 -5.07 -15.21 -5.66
C GLN A 127 -6.09 -15.39 -6.80
N PRO A 128 -7.40 -15.53 -6.57
CA PRO A 128 -8.38 -15.70 -7.65
C PRO A 128 -8.48 -14.51 -8.62
N TYR A 129 -7.94 -13.35 -8.24
CA TYR A 129 -7.98 -12.10 -9.01
C TYR A 129 -6.62 -11.74 -9.61
N VAL A 130 -5.61 -12.58 -9.42
CA VAL A 130 -4.25 -12.38 -9.91
C VAL A 130 -4.07 -13.16 -11.21
N HIS A 131 -3.40 -12.54 -12.18
CA HIS A 131 -2.98 -13.15 -13.44
C HIS A 131 -1.48 -12.91 -13.67
N PRO A 132 -0.81 -13.59 -14.62
CA PRO A 132 0.65 -13.44 -14.80
C PRO A 132 1.13 -12.00 -15.07
N GLY A 133 0.24 -11.14 -15.58
CA GLY A 133 0.50 -9.73 -15.81
C GLY A 133 0.27 -8.84 -14.60
N THR A 134 -0.35 -9.31 -13.51
CA THR A 134 -0.58 -8.53 -12.30
C THR A 134 0.76 -8.14 -11.69
N ARG A 135 0.88 -6.88 -11.28
CA ARG A 135 2.02 -6.36 -10.51
C ARG A 135 1.54 -5.78 -9.19
N ALA A 136 2.44 -5.76 -8.22
CA ALA A 136 2.17 -5.09 -6.96
C ALA A 136 3.35 -4.24 -6.50
N HIS A 137 3.04 -3.25 -5.69
CA HIS A 137 4.01 -2.33 -5.11
C HIS A 137 3.75 -2.18 -3.61
N GLY A 138 4.82 -2.10 -2.82
CA GLY A 138 4.71 -1.85 -1.40
C GLY A 138 6.00 -1.36 -0.76
N PHE A 139 5.92 -1.09 0.54
CA PHE A 139 7.03 -0.80 1.43
C PHE A 139 7.07 -1.87 2.52
N SER A 140 8.26 -2.34 2.89
CA SER A 140 8.47 -3.33 3.95
C SER A 140 9.54 -2.85 4.93
N VAL A 141 9.50 -3.36 6.17
CA VAL A 141 10.60 -3.21 7.14
C VAL A 141 11.34 -4.54 7.32
N LEU A 142 12.67 -4.48 7.27
CA LEU A 142 13.53 -5.67 7.30
C LEU A 142 13.58 -6.37 8.67
N ASN A 143 13.44 -5.61 9.76
CA ASN A 143 13.56 -6.13 11.12
C ASN A 143 12.88 -5.19 12.12
N VAL A 144 12.79 -5.62 13.37
CA VAL A 144 12.15 -4.89 14.48
C VAL A 144 12.85 -3.57 14.84
N GLN A 145 14.12 -3.39 14.46
CA GLN A 145 14.87 -2.17 14.75
C GLN A 145 14.55 -1.05 13.75
N THR A 146 14.05 -1.38 12.55
CA THR A 146 13.55 -0.38 11.60
C THR A 146 12.14 0.05 12.01
N PRO A 147 11.94 1.30 12.46
CA PRO A 147 10.62 1.75 12.88
C PRO A 147 9.70 1.89 11.66
N LEU A 148 8.54 1.24 11.71
CA LEU A 148 7.48 1.52 10.75
C LEU A 148 6.76 2.80 11.16
N ARG A 149 6.79 3.82 10.29
CA ARG A 149 6.11 5.08 10.54
C ARG A 149 4.62 4.95 10.22
N ASN A 150 3.76 5.46 11.10
CA ASN A 150 2.32 5.47 10.87
C ASN A 150 1.92 6.48 9.77
N GLN A 151 1.95 6.03 8.53
CA GLN A 151 1.80 6.89 7.37
C GLN A 151 0.71 6.40 6.43
N LYS A 152 0.31 7.29 5.52
CA LYS A 152 -0.51 6.99 4.35
C LYS A 152 0.15 7.61 3.13
N TYR A 153 -0.08 6.98 1.99
CA TYR A 153 0.65 7.23 0.76
C TYR A 153 -0.34 7.55 -0.35
N SER A 154 0.01 8.47 -1.21
CA SER A 154 -0.72 8.73 -2.45
C SER A 154 0.25 9.00 -3.58
N ILE A 155 -0.21 8.84 -4.82
CA ILE A 155 0.66 9.02 -5.99
C ILE A 155 0.52 10.45 -6.51
N GLU A 156 1.63 11.15 -6.67
CA GLU A 156 1.68 12.44 -7.40
C GLU A 156 2.11 12.20 -8.84
N GLN A 157 3.18 11.44 -9.03
CA GLN A 157 3.78 11.09 -10.32
C GLN A 157 4.28 9.63 -10.29
N PRO A 158 4.58 9.01 -11.44
CA PRO A 158 5.03 7.61 -11.48
C PRO A 158 6.24 7.32 -10.57
N ASP A 159 7.07 8.32 -10.32
CA ASP A 159 8.29 8.26 -9.52
C ASP A 159 8.20 9.02 -8.19
N THR A 160 7.04 9.59 -7.86
CA THR A 160 6.86 10.45 -6.68
C THR A 160 5.60 10.08 -5.91
N VAL A 161 5.80 9.71 -4.64
CA VAL A 161 4.75 9.40 -3.67
C VAL A 161 4.65 10.53 -2.65
N LEU A 162 3.43 10.93 -2.30
CA LEU A 162 3.17 11.84 -1.20
C LEU A 162 2.90 11.05 0.07
N VAL A 163 3.58 11.42 1.14
CA VAL A 163 3.52 10.75 2.44
C VAL A 163 2.90 11.69 3.46
N ARG A 164 1.95 11.18 4.24
CA ARG A 164 1.28 11.94 5.31
C ARG A 164 1.19 11.09 6.57
N PRO A 165 1.13 11.72 7.76
CA PRO A 165 0.69 11.01 8.95
C PRO A 165 -0.67 10.35 8.69
N ALA A 166 -0.81 9.10 9.13
CA ALA A 166 -2.04 8.34 8.91
C ALA A 166 -3.25 8.95 9.64
N GLY A 167 -3.02 9.66 10.75
CA GLY A 167 -4.09 10.23 11.60
C GLY A 167 -4.84 9.19 12.45
N ARG A 168 -4.32 7.96 12.51
CA ARG A 168 -4.79 6.86 13.37
C ARG A 168 -3.77 6.55 14.46
N LYS A 169 -4.11 5.73 15.46
CA LYS A 169 -3.13 5.13 16.39
C LYS A 169 -2.20 4.19 15.61
N GLN A 170 -0.92 4.13 15.98
CA GLN A 170 0.00 3.13 15.41
C GLN A 170 -0.56 1.74 15.68
N LEU A 171 -0.79 0.98 14.61
CA LEU A 171 -1.17 -0.42 14.71
C LEU A 171 0.06 -1.26 15.04
N HIS A 172 -0.16 -2.42 15.65
CA HIS A 172 0.90 -3.40 15.77
C HIS A 172 1.36 -3.82 14.36
N TYR A 173 2.66 -4.02 14.19
CA TYR A 173 3.25 -4.41 12.92
C TYR A 173 4.23 -5.56 13.13
N TYR A 174 4.33 -6.39 12.11
CA TYR A 174 5.11 -7.60 12.03
C TYR A 174 6.19 -7.38 10.96
N PRO A 175 7.46 -7.15 11.36
CA PRO A 175 8.55 -7.14 10.39
C PRO A 175 8.70 -8.52 9.75
N HIS A 176 8.85 -8.56 8.43
CA HIS A 176 9.02 -9.80 7.69
C HIS A 176 10.33 -9.78 6.91
N SER A 177 11.04 -10.90 6.91
CA SER A 177 12.13 -11.11 5.96
C SER A 177 11.58 -11.23 4.54
N HIS A 178 12.44 -11.05 3.53
CA HIS A 178 12.07 -11.34 2.14
C HIS A 178 11.59 -12.78 1.95
N GLU A 179 12.26 -13.74 2.59
CA GLU A 179 11.90 -15.15 2.54
C GLU A 179 10.48 -15.38 3.10
N GLU A 180 10.18 -14.80 4.26
CA GLU A 180 8.85 -14.91 4.86
C GLU A 180 7.75 -14.32 3.99
N LEU A 181 8.01 -13.16 3.36
CA LEU A 181 7.06 -12.55 2.44
C LEU A 181 6.80 -13.46 1.24
N ASN A 182 7.84 -13.98 0.58
CA ASN A 182 7.69 -14.89 -0.56
C ASN A 182 6.96 -16.19 -0.17
N GLU A 183 7.29 -16.79 0.98
CA GLU A 183 6.63 -18.00 1.48
C GLU A 183 5.14 -17.78 1.81
N SER A 184 4.78 -16.58 2.29
CA SER A 184 3.43 -16.29 2.79
C SER A 184 2.53 -15.68 1.73
N MET A 185 3.09 -14.88 0.82
CA MET A 185 2.40 -14.23 -0.28
C MET A 185 2.43 -15.09 -1.55
N SER A 186 2.03 -16.35 -1.46
CA SER A 186 2.12 -17.35 -2.55
C SER A 186 1.58 -16.94 -3.94
N CYS A 187 0.78 -15.88 -4.06
CA CYS A 187 0.33 -15.33 -5.36
C CYS A 187 1.29 -14.28 -5.97
N PHE A 188 2.35 -13.90 -5.27
CA PHE A 188 3.35 -12.92 -5.66
C PHE A 188 4.76 -13.28 -5.15
N ASP A 189 5.77 -13.06 -5.98
CA ASP A 189 7.17 -13.05 -5.56
C ASP A 189 7.72 -11.63 -5.60
N ILE A 190 8.64 -11.31 -4.69
CA ILE A 190 9.43 -10.08 -4.77
C ILE A 190 10.35 -10.18 -5.99
N GLU A 191 10.01 -9.42 -7.04
CA GLU A 191 10.82 -9.34 -8.26
C GLU A 191 12.01 -8.40 -8.06
N ARG A 192 11.81 -7.29 -7.33
CA ARG A 192 12.87 -6.33 -6.99
C ARG A 192 12.62 -5.71 -5.62
N GLY A 193 13.71 -5.44 -4.90
CA GLY A 193 13.70 -4.65 -3.67
C GLY A 193 14.73 -3.52 -3.75
N TRP A 194 14.42 -2.38 -3.13
CA TRP A 194 15.32 -1.23 -3.02
C TRP A 194 15.38 -0.73 -1.58
N LEU A 195 16.58 -0.69 -0.99
CA LEU A 195 16.78 -0.16 0.36
C LEU A 195 16.75 1.37 0.35
N LEU A 196 15.81 1.93 1.11
CA LEU A 196 15.66 3.36 1.30
C LEU A 196 16.61 3.87 2.39
N PRO A 197 16.97 5.17 2.38
CA PRO A 197 17.87 5.75 3.39
C PRO A 197 17.34 5.64 4.84
N ASP A 198 16.03 5.49 5.02
CA ASP A 198 15.38 5.33 6.32
C ASP A 198 15.32 3.87 6.81
N GLY A 199 15.95 2.94 6.08
CA GLY A 199 16.03 1.52 6.43
C GLY A 199 14.83 0.69 6.00
N ARG A 200 13.80 1.29 5.40
CA ARG A 200 12.69 0.55 4.75
C ARG A 200 13.13 0.01 3.40
N LEU A 201 12.42 -1.01 2.94
CA LEU A 201 12.50 -1.48 1.57
C LEU A 201 11.30 -0.99 0.78
N GLU A 202 11.55 -0.48 -0.41
CA GLU A 202 10.55 -0.43 -1.45
C GLU A 202 10.59 -1.76 -2.23
N ILE A 203 9.45 -2.39 -2.45
CA ILE A 203 9.36 -3.69 -3.11
C ILE A 203 8.41 -3.64 -4.31
N LEU A 204 8.82 -4.33 -5.37
CA LEU A 204 8.03 -4.60 -6.55
C LEU A 204 7.79 -6.10 -6.64
N LEU A 205 6.53 -6.49 -6.72
CA LEU A 205 6.14 -7.89 -6.76
C LEU A 205 5.52 -8.26 -8.11
N ALA A 206 5.79 -9.49 -8.54
CA ALA A 206 5.24 -10.08 -9.75
C ALA A 206 4.42 -11.32 -9.40
N ALA A 207 3.30 -11.50 -10.11
CA ALA A 207 2.45 -12.66 -9.92
C ALA A 207 3.18 -13.98 -10.23
N THR A 208 2.87 -15.02 -9.47
CA THR A 208 3.48 -16.36 -9.54
C THR A 208 2.53 -17.42 -10.11
N VAL A 209 1.32 -17.01 -10.51
CA VAL A 209 0.24 -17.88 -11.01
C VAL A 209 0.39 -18.27 -12.48
#